data_AF-A0A7V9RYV1-F1
#
_entry.id   AF-A0A7V9RYV1-F1
#
_cell.length_a   1.000
_cell.length_b   1.000
_cell.length_c   1.000
_cell.angle_alpha   90.00
_cell.angle_beta   90.00
_cell.angle_gamma   90.00
#
_symmetry.space_group_name_H-M   'P 1'
#
loop_
_entity.id
_entity.type
_entity.pdbx_description
1 polymer ?
#
loop_
_entity_poly.entity_id
_entity_poly.type
_entity_poly.pdbx_seq_one_letter_code
_entity_poly.pdbx_strand_id
1 'polypeptide(L)'
;FDGVMVARGDLGVELPLEEVPVLQKQVIEAARRNAKPVVVATQMLESMISAARPTRAEASDVANAVLDGADAVMLSGETSVGAYPILSVETMARIIESTEDHGLTRMAAMSWQPRTRGGVIAKAAAEVAERVGAKYLVAFSQSGDTARRLSRYRSPVPVLCFTPEPVVRSQLALTWGIETFLGPRVEHTDEMVMQVDKALLDAGRCEEGEQVVIVAGSPPGIPGSTNALRVHQMGDAINGAAPAYRSVARNEDLLTHAIAADADPDQG
;
A
#
# COMPACT_ATOMS: atom_id res chain seq x y z
N PHE A 1 18.02 1.31 8.71
CA PHE A 1 16.69 1.12 9.31
C PHE A 1 15.66 0.85 8.24
N ASP A 2 14.58 0.15 8.59
CA ASP A 2 13.50 -0.21 7.67
C ASP A 2 12.28 0.69 7.75
N GLY A 3 12.25 1.61 8.70
CA GLY A 3 11.32 2.72 8.83
C GLY A 3 11.90 3.76 9.77
N VAL A 4 11.22 4.88 9.94
CA VAL A 4 11.60 5.96 10.86
C VAL A 4 10.37 6.41 11.65
N MET A 5 10.57 6.77 12.92
CA MET A 5 9.55 7.45 13.71
C MET A 5 10.05 8.84 14.07
N VAL A 6 9.22 9.85 13.86
CA VAL A 6 9.45 11.23 14.32
C VAL A 6 8.71 11.38 15.65
N ALA A 7 9.41 11.14 16.76
CA ALA A 7 8.88 11.32 18.11
C ALA A 7 9.08 12.77 18.56
N ARG A 8 8.04 13.59 18.35
CA ARG A 8 8.13 15.05 18.49
C ARG A 8 8.31 15.52 19.94
N GLY A 9 7.69 14.82 20.89
CA GLY A 9 7.87 15.05 22.31
C GLY A 9 9.31 14.88 22.75
N ASP A 10 9.97 13.79 22.33
CA ASP A 10 11.38 13.55 22.65
C ASP A 10 12.31 14.53 21.92
N LEU A 11 12.05 14.80 20.64
CA LEU A 11 12.82 15.79 19.87
C LEU A 11 12.73 17.19 20.48
N GLY A 12 11.58 17.58 21.02
CA GLY A 12 11.38 18.88 21.67
C GLY A 12 12.06 19.01 23.04
N VAL A 13 12.58 17.93 23.63
CA VAL A 13 13.42 17.98 24.82
C VAL A 13 14.88 18.27 24.44
N GLU A 14 15.34 17.70 23.33
CA GLU A 14 16.73 17.79 22.89
C GLU A 14 17.02 18.99 21.97
N LEU A 15 16.01 19.51 21.29
CA LEU A 15 16.11 20.61 20.32
C LEU A 15 15.14 21.74 20.64
N PRO A 16 15.41 22.98 20.21
CA PRO A 16 14.44 24.07 20.30
C PRO A 16 13.12 23.70 19.61
N LEU A 17 11.99 24.00 20.26
CA LEU A 17 10.66 23.61 19.79
C LEU A 17 10.33 24.18 18.40
N GLU A 18 10.90 25.34 18.07
CA GLU A 18 10.72 26.01 16.78
C GLU A 18 11.45 25.31 15.62
N GLU A 19 12.42 24.45 15.89
CA GLU A 19 13.15 23.67 14.88
C GLU A 19 12.47 22.34 14.55
N VAL A 20 11.72 21.78 15.50
CA VAL A 20 11.07 20.46 15.38
C VAL A 20 10.19 20.34 14.11
N PRO A 21 9.34 21.34 13.75
CA PRO A 21 8.50 21.22 12.55
C PRO A 21 9.31 21.13 11.25
N VAL A 22 10.44 21.84 11.15
CA VAL A 22 11.31 21.78 9.96
C VAL A 22 12.00 20.42 9.90
N LEU A 23 12.49 19.91 11.04
CA LEU A 23 13.15 18.61 11.10
C LEU A 23 12.19 17.46 10.76
N GLN A 24 10.93 17.50 11.22
CA GLN A 24 9.89 16.55 10.83
C GLN A 24 9.79 16.44 9.30
N LYS A 25 9.66 17.58 8.61
CA LYS A 25 9.55 17.62 7.14
C LYS A 25 10.77 17.00 6.47
N GLN A 26 11.97 17.34 6.94
CA GLN A 26 13.22 16.79 6.40
C GLN A 26 13.31 15.26 6.58
N VAL A 27 12.93 14.75 7.75
CA VAL A 27 12.95 13.31 8.04
C VAL A 27 11.92 12.57 7.18
N ILE A 28 10.69 13.08 7.09
CA ILE A 28 9.65 12.50 6.23
C ILE A 28 10.09 12.48 4.77
N GLU A 29 10.63 13.59 4.27
CA GLU A 29 11.10 13.66 2.89
C GLU A 29 12.23 12.66 2.62
N ALA A 30 13.20 12.54 3.53
CA ALA A 30 14.29 11.58 3.43
C ALA A 30 13.77 10.13 3.45
N ALA A 31 12.81 9.81 4.31
CA ALA A 31 12.21 8.48 4.39
C ALA A 31 11.47 8.11 3.09
N ARG A 32 10.61 9.02 2.59
CA ARG A 32 9.87 8.84 1.33
C ARG A 32 10.80 8.65 0.12
N ARG A 33 11.84 9.48 -0.01
CA ARG A 33 12.85 9.34 -1.09
C ARG A 33 13.46 7.93 -1.11
N ASN A 34 13.71 7.36 0.07
CA ASN A 34 14.28 6.02 0.24
C ASN A 34 13.25 4.89 0.29
N ALA A 35 11.97 5.16 0.05
CA ALA A 35 10.86 4.20 0.15
C ALA A 35 10.83 3.47 1.51
N LYS A 36 11.07 4.21 2.59
CA LYS A 36 10.98 3.72 3.97
C LYS A 36 9.75 4.35 4.64
N PRO A 37 8.88 3.57 5.29
CA PRO A 37 7.72 4.11 6.01
C PRO A 37 8.17 5.07 7.11
N VAL A 38 7.42 6.15 7.29
CA VAL A 38 7.65 7.12 8.36
C VAL A 38 6.39 7.35 9.19
N VAL A 39 6.55 7.28 10.51
CA VAL A 39 5.49 7.51 11.49
C VAL A 39 5.71 8.86 12.16
N VAL A 40 4.68 9.71 12.19
CA VAL A 40 4.69 10.92 13.03
C VAL A 40 3.97 10.59 14.34
N ALA A 41 4.66 10.81 15.45
CA ALA A 41 4.22 10.36 16.76
C ALA A 41 4.25 11.47 17.81
N THR A 42 3.51 11.22 18.89
CA THR A 42 3.33 12.08 20.10
C THR A 42 2.61 13.39 19.82
N GLN A 43 1.81 13.86 20.79
CA GLN A 43 1.13 15.16 20.73
C GLN A 43 0.23 15.33 19.49
N MET A 44 -0.37 14.24 18.98
CA MET A 44 -1.23 14.32 17.79
C MET A 44 -2.63 14.83 18.15
N LEU A 45 -3.30 14.16 19.09
CA LEU A 45 -4.62 14.53 19.60
C LEU A 45 -4.63 14.52 21.14
N GLU A 46 -3.54 14.99 21.76
CA GLU A 46 -3.25 14.88 23.20
C GLU A 46 -4.44 15.29 24.10
N SER A 47 -5.13 16.37 23.76
CA SER A 47 -6.30 16.84 24.52
C SER A 47 -7.40 15.79 24.62
N MET A 48 -7.49 14.86 23.66
CA MET A 48 -8.46 13.78 23.65
C MET A 48 -8.22 12.68 24.69
N ILE A 49 -7.12 12.74 25.44
CA ILE A 49 -6.94 11.94 26.67
C ILE A 49 -8.07 12.24 27.66
N SER A 50 -8.48 13.51 27.76
CA SER A 50 -9.46 13.98 28.75
C SER A 50 -10.70 14.65 28.15
N ALA A 51 -10.66 15.02 26.86
CA ALA A 51 -11.76 15.66 26.15
C ALA A 51 -12.32 14.80 25.01
N ALA A 52 -13.62 14.90 24.73
CA ALA A 52 -14.24 14.17 23.63
C ALA A 52 -13.91 14.73 22.23
N ARG A 53 -13.23 15.88 22.15
CA ARG A 53 -12.91 16.57 20.89
C ARG A 53 -11.50 17.17 20.96
N PRO A 54 -10.74 17.14 19.86
CA PRO A 54 -9.45 17.79 19.81
C PRO A 54 -9.61 19.29 19.64
N THR A 55 -8.51 20.00 19.86
CA THR A 55 -8.38 21.41 19.52
C THR A 55 -8.25 21.60 17.99
N ARG A 56 -8.49 22.83 17.53
CA ARG A 56 -8.23 23.20 16.13
C ARG A 56 -6.74 23.10 15.76
N ALA A 57 -5.85 23.34 16.72
CA ALA A 57 -4.41 23.24 16.52
C ALA A 57 -3.99 21.79 16.28
N GLU A 58 -4.46 20.85 17.09
CA GLU A 58 -4.20 19.41 16.93
C GLU A 58 -4.75 18.86 15.61
N ALA A 59 -5.98 19.24 15.25
CA ALA A 59 -6.53 18.84 13.95
C ALA A 59 -5.69 19.37 12.77
N SER A 60 -5.21 20.61 12.86
CA SER A 60 -4.30 21.18 11.86
C SER A 60 -2.94 20.49 11.84
N ASP A 61 -2.43 20.07 12.99
CA ASP A 61 -1.14 19.40 13.12
C ASP A 61 -1.17 17.99 12.49
N VAL A 62 -2.21 17.21 12.77
CA VAL A 62 -2.47 15.93 12.09
C VAL A 62 -2.55 16.11 10.58
N ALA A 63 -3.33 17.09 10.11
CA ALA A 63 -3.46 17.36 8.67
C ALA A 63 -2.11 17.74 8.04
N ASN A 64 -1.28 18.53 8.73
CA ASN A 64 0.05 18.87 8.23
C ASN A 64 0.99 17.66 8.19
N ALA A 65 0.91 16.73 9.15
CA ALA A 65 1.70 15.48 9.09
C ALA A 65 1.35 14.65 7.85
N VAL A 66 0.06 14.57 7.49
CA VAL A 66 -0.40 13.93 6.24
C VAL A 66 0.14 14.66 5.02
N LEU A 67 0.02 15.99 4.97
CA LEU A 67 0.50 16.81 3.84
C LEU A 67 2.03 16.87 3.73
N ASP A 68 2.77 16.61 4.80
CA ASP A 68 4.22 16.39 4.74
C ASP A 68 4.56 15.05 4.10
N GLY A 69 3.59 14.13 4.09
CA GLY A 69 3.68 12.82 3.47
C GLY A 69 4.00 11.70 4.45
N ALA A 70 3.62 11.83 5.73
CA ALA A 70 3.71 10.72 6.67
C ALA A 70 3.06 9.44 6.12
N ASP A 71 3.62 8.26 6.41
CA ASP A 71 2.96 7.00 6.05
C ASP A 71 1.91 6.61 7.09
N ALA A 72 2.16 6.96 8.35
CA ALA A 72 1.24 6.76 9.44
C ALA A 72 1.37 7.87 10.48
N VAL A 73 0.30 8.02 11.26
CA VAL A 73 0.25 8.87 12.44
C VAL A 73 -0.06 8.01 13.65
N MET A 74 0.50 8.37 14.81
CA MET A 74 0.43 7.54 16.01
C MET A 74 -0.26 8.25 17.17
N LEU A 75 -1.20 7.55 17.78
CA LEU A 75 -1.79 7.90 19.07
C LEU A 75 -1.02 7.19 20.19
N SER A 76 -0.83 7.88 21.31
CA SER A 76 -0.06 7.42 22.47
C SER A 76 -0.99 7.31 23.69
N GLY A 77 -1.04 8.36 24.52
CA GLY A 77 -1.88 8.41 25.72
C GLY A 77 -3.37 8.35 25.38
N GLU A 78 -3.74 8.90 24.21
CA GLU A 78 -5.11 9.03 23.75
C GLU A 78 -5.85 7.69 23.68
N THR A 79 -5.15 6.61 23.30
CA THR A 79 -5.72 5.27 23.15
C THR A 79 -5.32 4.29 24.25
N SER A 80 -4.17 4.52 24.90
CA SER A 80 -3.65 3.60 25.93
C SER A 80 -4.30 3.81 27.30
N VAL A 81 -4.51 5.06 27.71
CA VAL A 81 -5.03 5.44 29.03
C VAL A 81 -6.14 6.50 28.98
N GLY A 82 -6.41 7.05 27.79
CA GLY A 82 -7.39 8.13 27.60
C GLY A 82 -8.83 7.71 27.86
N ALA A 83 -9.68 8.69 28.15
CA ALA A 83 -11.11 8.49 28.39
C ALA A 83 -11.92 8.21 27.12
N TYR A 84 -11.37 8.52 25.93
CA TYR A 84 -12.07 8.45 24.65
C TYR A 84 -11.29 7.67 23.56
N PRO A 85 -10.76 6.46 23.84
CA PRO A 85 -9.79 5.79 22.97
C PRO A 85 -10.35 5.49 21.56
N ILE A 86 -11.59 5.01 21.47
CA ILE A 86 -12.25 4.70 20.20
C ILE A 86 -12.49 6.00 19.41
N LEU A 87 -13.03 7.03 20.07
CA LEU A 87 -13.35 8.31 19.43
C LEU A 87 -12.08 9.05 18.97
N SER A 88 -10.94 8.88 19.66
CA SER A 88 -9.65 9.40 19.21
C SER A 88 -9.21 8.77 17.88
N VAL A 89 -9.35 7.45 17.73
CA VAL A 89 -9.05 6.75 16.47
C VAL A 89 -10.01 7.20 15.35
N GLU A 90 -11.31 7.25 15.61
CA GLU A 90 -12.30 7.71 14.63
C GLU A 90 -12.07 9.18 14.22
N THR A 91 -11.68 10.03 15.16
CA THR A 91 -11.38 11.44 14.88
C THR A 91 -10.11 11.58 14.05
N MET A 92 -9.06 10.81 14.38
CA MET A 92 -7.85 10.74 13.58
C MET A 92 -8.16 10.32 12.14
N ALA A 93 -8.94 9.25 11.95
CA ALA A 93 -9.36 8.77 10.64
C ALA A 93 -10.08 9.85 9.82
N ARG A 94 -11.10 10.51 10.42
CA ARG A 94 -11.83 11.60 9.73
C ARG A 94 -10.94 12.77 9.30
N ILE A 95 -9.94 13.13 10.11
CA ILE A 95 -9.00 14.20 9.75
C ILE A 95 -8.14 13.77 8.56
N ILE A 96 -7.63 12.53 8.58
CA ILE A 96 -6.80 11.97 7.50
C ILE A 96 -7.62 11.90 6.21
N GLU A 97 -8.79 11.25 6.23
CA GLU A 97 -9.68 11.10 5.07
C GLU A 97 -10.03 12.46 4.46
N SER A 98 -10.45 13.41 5.30
CA SER A 98 -10.74 14.77 4.83
C SER A 98 -9.50 15.47 4.24
N THR A 99 -8.32 15.21 4.78
CA THR A 99 -7.06 15.81 4.27
C THR A 99 -6.63 15.15 2.96
N GLU A 100 -6.84 13.85 2.82
CA GLU A 100 -6.50 13.11 1.60
C GLU A 100 -7.43 13.52 0.45
N ASP A 101 -8.75 13.51 0.67
CA ASP A 101 -9.76 13.87 -0.33
C ASP A 101 -9.58 15.29 -0.88
N HIS A 102 -9.24 16.24 0.00
CA HIS A 102 -9.21 17.66 -0.35
C HIS A 102 -7.79 18.22 -0.51
N GLY A 103 -6.77 17.51 -0.04
CA GLY A 103 -5.43 18.07 0.18
C GLY A 103 -4.28 17.30 -0.46
N LEU A 104 -4.45 16.04 -0.88
CA LEU A 104 -3.36 15.26 -1.49
C LEU A 104 -2.72 15.96 -2.70
N THR A 105 -3.53 16.65 -3.52
CA THR A 105 -3.04 17.42 -4.68
C THR A 105 -2.20 18.64 -4.30
N ARG A 106 -2.28 19.11 -3.04
CA ARG A 106 -1.48 20.20 -2.49
C ARG A 106 -0.18 19.73 -1.86
N MET A 107 0.00 18.42 -1.66
CA MET A 107 1.24 17.86 -1.16
C MET A 107 2.38 18.20 -2.12
N ALA A 108 3.55 18.54 -1.57
CA ALA A 108 4.73 18.80 -2.38
C ALA A 108 5.08 17.57 -3.23
N ALA A 109 5.17 17.79 -4.55
CA ALA A 109 5.57 16.74 -5.48
C ALA A 109 7.00 16.30 -5.19
N MET A 110 7.24 14.99 -5.26
CA MET A 110 8.59 14.45 -5.09
C MET A 110 9.43 14.78 -6.33
N SER A 111 10.36 15.73 -6.20
CA SER A 111 11.29 16.14 -7.28
C SER A 111 12.37 15.09 -7.57
N TRP A 112 12.59 14.17 -6.64
CA TRP A 112 13.64 13.16 -6.74
C TRP A 112 13.36 12.13 -7.84
N GLN A 113 14.40 11.85 -8.63
CA GLN A 113 14.37 10.90 -9.74
C GLN A 113 15.03 9.57 -9.35
N PRO A 114 14.30 8.44 -9.41
CA PRO A 114 14.88 7.14 -9.09
C PRO A 114 15.96 6.72 -10.07
N ARG A 115 16.99 6.05 -9.54
CA ARG A 115 18.05 5.41 -10.34
C ARG A 115 18.04 3.89 -10.23
N THR A 116 17.37 3.33 -9.21
CA THR A 116 17.23 1.88 -9.08
C THR A 116 16.18 1.36 -10.07
N ARG A 117 16.40 0.17 -10.64
CA ARG A 117 15.46 -0.46 -11.58
C ARG A 117 14.02 -0.48 -11.06
N GLY A 118 13.81 -1.04 -9.86
CA GLY A 118 12.48 -1.08 -9.24
C GLY A 118 11.91 0.31 -8.95
N GLY A 119 12.75 1.31 -8.66
CA GLY A 119 12.31 2.69 -8.47
C GLY A 119 11.84 3.34 -9.76
N VAL A 120 12.55 3.12 -10.87
CA VAL A 120 12.19 3.64 -12.20
C VAL A 120 10.90 2.99 -12.69
N ILE A 121 10.77 1.67 -12.56
CA ILE A 121 9.54 0.95 -12.92
C ILE A 121 8.35 1.41 -12.09
N ALA A 122 8.51 1.57 -10.76
CA ALA A 122 7.43 2.07 -9.91
C ALA A 122 6.97 3.48 -10.32
N LYS A 123 7.91 4.36 -10.67
CA LYS A 123 7.57 5.70 -11.19
C LYS A 123 6.77 5.62 -12.49
N ALA A 124 7.27 4.85 -13.44
CA ALA A 124 6.62 4.67 -14.74
C ALA A 124 5.22 4.06 -14.58
N ALA A 125 5.08 3.07 -13.70
CA ALA A 125 3.80 2.42 -13.42
C ALA A 125 2.77 3.41 -12.86
N ALA A 126 3.15 4.28 -11.92
CA ALA A 126 2.25 5.29 -11.38
C ALA A 126 1.75 6.27 -12.48
N GLU A 127 2.64 6.73 -13.35
CA GLU A 127 2.29 7.60 -14.47
C GLU A 127 1.41 6.89 -15.52
N VAL A 128 1.72 5.63 -15.84
CA VAL A 128 0.92 4.83 -16.78
C VAL A 128 -0.47 4.61 -16.21
N ALA A 129 -0.59 4.19 -14.95
CA ALA A 129 -1.87 3.91 -14.30
C ALA A 129 -2.81 5.11 -14.32
N GLU A 130 -2.31 6.29 -13.98
CA GLU A 130 -3.10 7.52 -14.04
C GLU A 130 -3.57 7.81 -15.47
N ARG A 131 -2.68 7.70 -16.47
CA ARG A 131 -3.01 8.04 -17.87
C ARG A 131 -3.95 7.07 -18.56
N VAL A 132 -3.86 5.79 -18.23
CA VAL A 132 -4.78 4.78 -18.79
C VAL A 132 -6.11 4.73 -18.04
N GLY A 133 -6.26 5.51 -16.97
CA GLY A 133 -7.47 5.46 -16.13
C GLY A 133 -7.60 4.12 -15.40
N ALA A 134 -6.47 3.55 -14.97
CA ALA A 134 -6.47 2.31 -14.23
C ALA A 134 -7.18 2.47 -12.88
N LYS A 135 -8.03 1.51 -12.54
CA LYS A 135 -8.72 1.46 -11.26
C LYS A 135 -7.77 1.16 -10.10
N TYR A 136 -6.76 0.33 -10.34
CA TYR A 136 -5.77 -0.06 -9.34
C TYR A 136 -4.36 -0.17 -9.92
N LEU A 137 -3.39 0.17 -9.07
CA LEU A 137 -1.99 -0.23 -9.18
C LEU A 137 -1.79 -1.52 -8.39
N VAL A 138 -1.52 -2.62 -9.07
CA VAL A 138 -1.35 -3.93 -8.45
C VAL A 138 0.13 -4.29 -8.39
N ALA A 139 0.66 -4.47 -7.18
CA ALA A 139 2.03 -4.85 -6.94
C ALA A 139 2.13 -6.31 -6.51
N PHE A 140 2.98 -7.10 -7.18
CA PHE A 140 3.42 -8.39 -6.66
C PHE A 140 4.73 -8.21 -5.89
N SER A 141 4.77 -8.67 -4.63
CA SER A 141 5.96 -8.48 -3.80
C SER A 141 6.11 -9.52 -2.69
N GLN A 142 7.30 -10.12 -2.59
CA GLN A 142 7.69 -11.03 -1.51
C GLN A 142 8.39 -10.33 -0.33
N SER A 143 8.80 -9.06 -0.50
CA SER A 143 9.47 -8.29 0.56
C SER A 143 8.77 -6.97 0.89
N GLY A 144 7.70 -6.63 0.14
CA GLY A 144 7.01 -5.35 0.19
C GLY A 144 7.73 -4.20 -0.52
N ASP A 145 8.94 -4.39 -1.05
CA ASP A 145 9.75 -3.29 -1.63
C ASP A 145 9.08 -2.63 -2.84
N THR A 146 8.53 -3.40 -3.79
CA THR A 146 7.75 -2.86 -4.91
C THR A 146 6.62 -1.96 -4.45
N ALA A 147 5.84 -2.42 -3.47
CA ALA A 147 4.65 -1.73 -2.99
C ALA A 147 5.02 -0.42 -2.27
N ARG A 148 6.07 -0.43 -1.41
CA ARG A 148 6.62 0.80 -0.80
C ARG A 148 7.12 1.81 -1.85
N ARG A 149 7.75 1.34 -2.92
CA ARG A 149 8.23 2.21 -4.02
C ARG A 149 7.10 2.82 -4.83
N LEU A 150 5.95 2.17 -4.94
CA LEU A 150 4.74 2.73 -5.55
C LEU A 150 4.11 3.77 -4.61
N SER A 151 3.91 3.38 -3.35
CA SER A 151 3.27 4.21 -2.32
C SER A 151 3.94 5.58 -2.12
N ARG A 152 5.28 5.68 -2.18
CA ARG A 152 6.00 6.95 -1.96
C ARG A 152 5.57 8.09 -2.88
N TYR A 153 5.04 7.76 -4.06
CA TYR A 153 4.58 8.75 -5.04
C TYR A 153 3.21 9.33 -4.69
N ARG A 154 2.49 8.73 -3.73
CA ARG A 154 1.14 9.14 -3.31
C ARG A 154 0.20 9.31 -4.51
N SER A 155 0.23 8.30 -5.40
CA SER A 155 -0.65 8.27 -6.57
C SER A 155 -2.11 8.31 -6.11
N PRO A 156 -2.99 9.04 -6.81
CA PRO A 156 -4.43 8.96 -6.56
C PRO A 156 -5.03 7.61 -6.95
N VAL A 157 -4.30 6.80 -7.75
CA VAL A 157 -4.70 5.43 -8.06
C VAL A 157 -4.37 4.52 -6.86
N PRO A 158 -5.36 3.86 -6.24
CA PRO A 158 -5.12 3.03 -5.07
C PRO A 158 -4.17 1.86 -5.37
N VAL A 159 -3.32 1.52 -4.39
CA VAL A 159 -2.33 0.46 -4.54
C VAL A 159 -2.78 -0.80 -3.82
N LEU A 160 -2.83 -1.91 -4.55
CA LEU A 160 -3.06 -3.24 -4.02
C LEU A 160 -1.74 -4.02 -4.05
N CYS A 161 -1.39 -4.73 -2.99
CA CYS A 161 -0.20 -5.57 -2.94
C CYS A 161 -0.57 -7.04 -2.74
N PHE A 162 -0.29 -7.85 -3.75
CA PHE A 162 -0.39 -9.31 -3.70
C PHE A 162 0.92 -9.88 -3.16
N THR A 163 0.83 -10.66 -2.09
CA THR A 163 1.99 -11.28 -1.45
C THR A 163 1.67 -12.68 -0.95
N PRO A 164 2.61 -13.64 -1.06
CA PRO A 164 2.45 -14.94 -0.43
C PRO A 164 2.87 -14.94 1.04
N GLU A 165 3.42 -13.85 1.55
CA GLU A 165 4.05 -13.80 2.87
C GLU A 165 3.15 -13.07 3.89
N PRO A 166 2.57 -13.76 4.89
CA PRO A 166 1.75 -13.12 5.93
C PRO A 166 2.49 -12.02 6.70
N VAL A 167 3.81 -12.16 6.87
CA VAL A 167 4.65 -11.15 7.52
C VAL A 167 4.70 -9.86 6.69
N VAL A 168 4.81 -9.97 5.36
CA VAL A 168 4.85 -8.81 4.47
C VAL A 168 3.51 -8.08 4.48
N ARG A 169 2.40 -8.81 4.52
CA ARG A 169 1.07 -8.22 4.73
C ARG A 169 1.06 -7.32 5.97
N SER A 170 1.48 -7.85 7.12
CA SER A 170 1.50 -7.08 8.37
C SER A 170 2.46 -5.89 8.33
N GLN A 171 3.63 -6.04 7.69
CA GLN A 171 4.58 -4.94 7.52
C GLN A 171 4.04 -3.80 6.65
N LEU A 172 3.29 -4.14 5.59
CA LEU A 172 2.73 -3.15 4.67
C LEU A 172 1.52 -2.41 5.25
N ALA A 173 0.91 -2.88 6.34
CA ALA A 173 -0.14 -2.15 7.05
C ALA A 173 0.34 -0.78 7.61
N LEU A 174 1.65 -0.59 7.77
CA LEU A 174 2.25 0.70 8.16
C LEU A 174 2.60 1.59 6.95
N THR A 175 2.48 1.08 5.73
CA THR A 175 2.85 1.82 4.51
C THR A 175 1.61 2.48 3.92
N TRP A 176 1.72 3.76 3.58
CA TRP A 176 0.61 4.57 3.11
C TRP A 176 -0.11 3.97 1.90
N GLY A 177 -1.44 3.98 1.92
CA GLY A 177 -2.28 3.72 0.75
C GLY A 177 -2.15 2.33 0.13
N ILE A 178 -1.62 1.35 0.88
CA ILE A 178 -1.49 -0.03 0.42
C ILE A 178 -2.55 -0.90 1.12
N GLU A 179 -3.40 -1.51 0.30
CA GLU A 179 -4.20 -2.66 0.72
C GLU A 179 -3.50 -3.95 0.27
N THR A 180 -3.65 -5.02 1.03
CA THR A 180 -2.87 -6.25 0.83
C THR A 180 -3.77 -7.46 0.61
N PHE A 181 -3.38 -8.31 -0.33
CA PHE A 181 -4.03 -9.57 -0.66
C PHE A 181 -3.02 -10.71 -0.45
N LEU A 182 -3.42 -11.72 0.34
CA LEU A 182 -2.66 -12.95 0.44
C LEU A 182 -3.05 -13.89 -0.68
N GLY A 183 -2.05 -14.35 -1.44
CA GLY A 183 -2.24 -15.29 -2.53
C GLY A 183 -1.12 -16.34 -2.57
N PRO A 184 -1.31 -17.46 -3.28
CA PRO A 184 -0.27 -18.47 -3.38
C PRO A 184 0.94 -17.96 -4.18
N ARG A 185 2.10 -18.59 -3.97
CA ARG A 185 3.28 -18.38 -4.82
C ARG A 185 2.97 -18.87 -6.23
N VAL A 186 3.48 -18.15 -7.23
CA VAL A 186 3.35 -18.48 -8.65
C VAL A 186 4.70 -18.38 -9.34
N GLU A 187 4.86 -19.15 -10.40
CA GLU A 187 6.11 -19.27 -11.15
C GLU A 187 6.07 -18.49 -12.47
N HIS A 188 4.86 -18.20 -12.96
CA HIS A 188 4.66 -17.49 -14.21
C HIS A 188 3.88 -16.18 -14.04
N THR A 189 4.24 -15.17 -14.84
CA THR A 189 3.56 -13.87 -14.81
C THR A 189 2.11 -13.96 -15.24
N ASP A 190 1.73 -14.93 -16.08
CA ASP A 190 0.33 -15.11 -16.49
C ASP A 190 -0.54 -15.67 -15.35
N GLU A 191 0.04 -16.47 -14.46
CA GLU A 191 -0.62 -16.91 -13.23
C GLU A 191 -0.85 -15.74 -12.27
N MET A 192 0.10 -14.78 -12.20
CA MET A 192 -0.11 -13.53 -11.44
C MET A 192 -1.33 -12.78 -11.97
N VAL A 193 -1.49 -12.67 -13.29
CA VAL A 193 -2.65 -11.97 -13.86
C VAL A 193 -3.95 -12.72 -13.56
N MET A 194 -3.94 -14.05 -13.66
CA MET A 194 -5.08 -14.90 -13.27
C MET A 194 -5.48 -14.68 -11.80
N GLN A 195 -4.50 -14.57 -10.90
CA GLN A 195 -4.77 -14.27 -9.49
C GLN A 195 -5.43 -12.90 -9.29
N VAL A 196 -5.01 -11.88 -10.05
CA VAL A 196 -5.61 -10.55 -9.99
C VAL A 196 -7.06 -10.58 -10.46
N ASP A 197 -7.33 -11.22 -11.61
CA ASP A 197 -8.68 -11.35 -12.13
C ASP A 197 -9.60 -12.02 -11.12
N LYS A 198 -9.24 -13.22 -10.66
CA LYS A 198 -10.04 -13.97 -9.66
C LYS A 198 -10.27 -13.15 -8.40
N ALA A 199 -9.20 -12.66 -7.77
CA ALA A 199 -9.32 -12.00 -6.47
C ALA A 199 -10.15 -10.70 -6.53
N LEU A 200 -10.01 -9.90 -7.58
CA LEU A 200 -10.69 -8.60 -7.67
C LEU A 200 -12.11 -8.70 -8.21
N LEU A 201 -12.37 -9.65 -9.12
CA LEU A 201 -13.72 -9.90 -9.63
C LEU A 201 -14.59 -10.59 -8.57
N ASP A 202 -14.07 -11.64 -7.91
CA ASP A 202 -14.79 -12.36 -6.85
C ASP A 202 -15.14 -11.45 -5.65
N ALA A 203 -14.24 -10.52 -5.33
CA ALA A 203 -14.46 -9.53 -4.26
C ALA A 203 -15.37 -8.36 -4.67
N GLY A 204 -15.83 -8.29 -5.94
CA GLY A 204 -16.62 -7.17 -6.46
C GLY A 204 -15.86 -5.84 -6.45
N ARG A 205 -14.52 -5.89 -6.46
CA ARG A 205 -13.65 -4.70 -6.44
C ARG A 205 -13.39 -4.17 -7.84
N CYS A 206 -13.46 -5.05 -8.84
CA CYS A 206 -13.43 -4.69 -10.26
C CYS A 206 -14.61 -5.31 -11.01
N GLU A 207 -14.91 -4.72 -12.16
CA GLU A 207 -15.79 -5.27 -13.19
C GLU A 207 -14.95 -5.70 -14.40
N GLU A 208 -15.45 -6.65 -15.21
CA GLU A 208 -14.80 -7.01 -16.46
C GLU A 208 -14.69 -5.80 -17.40
N GLY A 209 -13.56 -5.67 -18.07
CA GLY A 209 -13.25 -4.55 -18.96
C GLY A 209 -12.60 -3.34 -18.28
N GLU A 210 -12.65 -3.22 -16.96
CA GLU A 210 -11.88 -2.21 -16.24
C GLU A 210 -10.36 -2.45 -16.39
N GLN A 211 -9.56 -1.40 -16.25
CA GLN A 211 -8.10 -1.52 -16.40
C GLN A 211 -7.39 -1.50 -15.05
N VAL A 212 -6.35 -2.32 -14.94
CA VAL A 212 -5.38 -2.28 -13.82
C VAL A 212 -3.97 -2.26 -14.36
N VAL A 213 -3.03 -1.70 -13.59
CA VAL A 213 -1.60 -1.76 -13.92
C VAL A 213 -0.90 -2.66 -12.93
N ILE A 214 -0.34 -3.76 -13.44
CA ILE A 214 0.36 -4.77 -12.65
C ILE A 214 1.86 -4.50 -12.69
N VAL A 215 2.51 -4.51 -11.53
CA VAL A 215 3.95 -4.31 -11.36
C VAL A 215 4.54 -5.51 -10.64
N ALA A 216 5.54 -6.14 -11.24
CA ALA A 216 6.14 -7.37 -10.72
C ALA A 216 7.63 -7.51 -11.08
N GLY A 217 8.26 -8.51 -10.47
CA GLY A 217 9.51 -9.07 -10.97
C GLY A 217 9.22 -10.23 -11.93
N SER A 218 9.89 -10.23 -13.07
CA SER A 218 9.85 -11.31 -14.06
C SER A 218 11.27 -11.82 -14.32
N PRO A 219 11.58 -13.11 -14.08
CA PRO A 219 10.67 -14.14 -13.57
C PRO A 219 10.24 -13.91 -12.10
N PRO A 220 9.05 -14.42 -11.70
CA PRO A 220 8.59 -14.43 -10.31
C PRO A 220 9.54 -15.11 -9.32
N GLY A 221 9.33 -14.86 -8.03
CA GLY A 221 9.98 -15.61 -6.95
C GLY A 221 11.33 -15.09 -6.46
N ILE A 222 11.85 -14.01 -7.05
CA ILE A 222 13.13 -13.39 -6.65
C ILE A 222 12.86 -12.02 -5.99
N PRO A 223 13.09 -11.86 -4.69
CA PRO A 223 12.96 -10.56 -4.02
C PRO A 223 13.84 -9.47 -4.65
N GLY A 224 13.31 -8.24 -4.77
CA GLY A 224 14.06 -7.09 -5.33
C GLY A 224 14.24 -7.11 -6.85
N SER A 225 13.61 -8.05 -7.55
CA SER A 225 13.74 -8.22 -9.00
C SER A 225 12.81 -7.33 -9.84
N THR A 226 12.01 -6.44 -9.23
CA THR A 226 11.03 -5.57 -9.92
C THR A 226 11.61 -4.96 -11.19
N ASN A 227 11.02 -5.33 -12.33
CA ASN A 227 11.52 -5.01 -13.67
C ASN A 227 10.42 -4.95 -14.74
N ALA A 228 9.18 -5.30 -14.42
CA ALA A 228 8.08 -5.39 -15.37
C ALA A 228 6.87 -4.57 -14.90
N LEU A 229 6.17 -3.99 -15.87
CA LEU A 229 4.84 -3.41 -15.70
C LEU A 229 3.95 -3.89 -16.85
N ARG A 230 2.67 -4.12 -16.57
CA ARG A 230 1.67 -4.58 -17.54
C ARG A 230 0.38 -3.80 -17.34
N VAL A 231 -0.15 -3.22 -18.41
CA VAL A 231 -1.54 -2.77 -18.45
C VAL A 231 -2.41 -3.98 -18.75
N HIS A 232 -3.40 -4.24 -17.90
CA HIS A 232 -4.25 -5.42 -17.98
C HIS A 232 -5.72 -5.00 -17.98
N GLN A 233 -6.51 -5.65 -18.82
CA GLN A 233 -7.96 -5.49 -18.86
C GLN A 233 -8.59 -6.64 -18.07
N MET A 234 -9.34 -6.29 -17.01
CA MET A 234 -9.94 -7.25 -16.11
C MET A 234 -10.85 -8.21 -16.86
N GLY A 235 -10.72 -9.51 -16.59
CA GLY A 235 -11.48 -10.58 -17.25
C GLY A 235 -10.71 -11.29 -18.38
N ASP A 236 -9.69 -10.68 -18.97
CA ASP A 236 -8.95 -11.28 -20.09
C ASP A 236 -8.29 -12.62 -19.72
N ALA A 237 -7.81 -12.77 -18.48
CA ALA A 237 -7.14 -14.00 -18.05
C ALA A 237 -8.15 -15.12 -17.79
N ILE A 238 -9.19 -14.86 -16.99
CA ILE A 238 -10.20 -15.88 -16.69
C ILE A 238 -10.99 -16.32 -17.94
N ASN A 239 -11.19 -15.42 -18.90
CA ASN A 239 -11.88 -15.72 -20.16
C ASN A 239 -10.95 -16.35 -21.22
N GLY A 240 -9.66 -16.55 -20.92
CA GLY A 240 -8.73 -17.19 -21.84
C GLY A 240 -8.49 -16.39 -23.13
N ALA A 241 -8.50 -15.05 -23.04
CA ALA A 241 -8.39 -14.16 -24.20
C ALA A 241 -7.09 -14.40 -24.99
N ALA A 242 -5.99 -14.72 -24.29
CA ALA A 242 -4.72 -15.09 -24.87
C ALA A 242 -4.43 -16.60 -24.73
N PRO A 243 -3.66 -17.21 -25.66
CA PRO A 243 -3.28 -18.62 -25.57
C PRO A 243 -2.61 -19.01 -24.24
N ALA A 244 -1.79 -18.11 -23.67
CA ALA A 244 -1.09 -18.34 -22.41
C ALA A 244 -2.04 -18.55 -21.22
N TYR A 245 -3.21 -17.91 -21.23
CA TYR A 245 -4.21 -18.06 -20.17
C TYR A 245 -4.97 -19.36 -20.24
N ARG A 246 -5.22 -19.87 -21.46
CA ARG A 246 -5.91 -21.14 -21.67
C ARG A 246 -5.12 -22.32 -21.10
N SER A 247 -3.78 -22.26 -21.18
CA SER A 247 -2.93 -23.28 -20.56
C SER A 247 -2.97 -23.23 -19.03
N VAL A 248 -3.06 -22.04 -18.43
CA VAL A 248 -3.14 -21.88 -16.97
C VAL A 248 -4.48 -22.43 -16.46
N ALA A 249 -5.59 -22.02 -17.07
CA ALA A 249 -6.93 -22.51 -16.70
C ALA A 249 -7.04 -24.04 -16.82
N ARG A 250 -6.50 -24.62 -17.91
CA ARG A 250 -6.50 -26.08 -18.11
C ARG A 250 -5.72 -26.82 -17.03
N ASN A 251 -4.62 -26.24 -16.53
CA ASN A 251 -3.81 -26.87 -15.48
C ASN A 251 -4.52 -26.82 -14.11
N GLU A 252 -5.26 -25.75 -13.80
CA GLU A 252 -6.08 -25.67 -12.58
C GLU A 252 -7.26 -26.66 -12.60
N ASP A 253 -7.94 -26.81 -13.73
CA ASP A 253 -9.03 -27.78 -13.90
C ASP A 253 -8.51 -29.22 -13.74
N LEU A 254 -7.34 -29.53 -14.32
CA LEU A 254 -6.68 -30.83 -14.17
C LEU A 254 -6.30 -31.13 -12.72
N LEU A 255 -5.79 -30.14 -11.97
CA LEU A 255 -5.44 -30.30 -10.56
C LEU A 255 -6.69 -30.50 -9.68
N THR A 256 -7.77 -29.76 -9.96
CA THR A 256 -9.03 -29.87 -9.22
C THR A 256 -9.71 -31.23 -9.45
N HIS A 257 -9.67 -31.74 -10.68
CA HIS A 257 -10.17 -33.09 -11.00
C HIS A 257 -9.29 -34.22 -10.47
N ALA A 258 -7.98 -34.06 -10.41
CA ALA A 258 -7.08 -35.05 -9.81
C ALA A 258 -7.31 -35.18 -8.29
N ILE A 259 -7.50 -34.06 -7.58
CA ILE A 259 -7.78 -34.07 -6.13
C ILE A 259 -9.17 -34.67 -5.84
N ALA A 260 -10.15 -34.42 -6.71
CA ALA A 260 -11.49 -35.03 -6.58
C ALA A 260 -11.48 -36.54 -6.84
N ALA A 261 -10.59 -37.04 -7.71
CA ALA A 261 -10.45 -38.47 -7.99
C ALA A 261 -9.74 -39.25 -6.86
N ASP A 262 -8.83 -38.62 -6.11
CA ASP A 262 -8.16 -39.22 -4.95
C ASP A 262 -9.00 -39.21 -3.66
N ALA A 263 -10.15 -38.51 -3.65
CA ALA A 263 -11.04 -38.39 -2.49
C ALA A 263 -12.14 -39.47 -2.43
N ASP A 264 -12.20 -40.41 -3.38
CA ASP A 264 -13.12 -41.55 -3.38
C ASP A 264 -12.33 -42.88 -3.27
N PRO A 265 -12.00 -43.35 -2.05
CA PRO A 265 -11.33 -44.64 -1.86
C PRO A 265 -12.31 -45.84 -1.85
N ASP A 266 -13.62 -45.64 -2.09
CA ASP A 266 -14.66 -46.67 -1.91
C ASP A 266 -15.25 -47.21 -3.23
N GLN A 267 -14.48 -47.18 -4.33
CA GLN A 267 -14.78 -47.99 -5.52
C GLN A 267 -13.74 -49.10 -5.70
N GLY A 268 -13.90 -50.17 -4.93
CA GLY A 268 -13.14 -51.43 -5.04
C GLY A 268 -13.70 -52.53 -4.17
#